data_AF-A0A8X7BK09-F1
#
_entry.id   AF-A0A8X7BK09-F1
#
_cell.length_a   1.000
_cell.length_b   1.000
_cell.length_c   1.000
_cell.angle_alpha   90.00
_cell.angle_beta   90.00
_cell.angle_gamma   90.00
#
_symmetry.space_group_name_H-M   'P 1'
#
loop_
_entity.id
_entity.type
_entity.pdbx_description
1 polymer ?
#
loop_
_entity_poly.entity_id
_entity_poly.type
_entity_poly.pdbx_seq_one_letter_code
_entity_poly.pdbx_strand_id
1 'polypeptide(L)'
;MIVMDHASTSRIIVQQIQFVTHHSVSARTIRCRLQQSGMSGRRPLLHLPLTRNHRHLCLKWCDKRWTWITEWNDTVFTDESCFCLQHHDGRFEFGDTVRRGC
;
A
#
# COMPACT_ATOMS: atom_id res chain seq x y z
N MET A 1 -9.06 -9.82 -18.15
CA MET A 1 -8.99 -10.35 -16.76
C MET A 1 -8.07 -9.45 -15.97
N ILE A 2 -8.61 -8.61 -15.09
CA ILE A 2 -7.91 -7.44 -14.54
C ILE A 2 -7.23 -7.79 -13.21
N VAL A 3 -6.17 -8.60 -13.25
CA VAL A 3 -5.25 -8.77 -12.11
C VAL A 3 -4.30 -7.55 -12.08
N MET A 4 -4.85 -6.35 -12.01
CA MET A 4 -4.04 -5.11 -11.99
C MET A 4 -4.01 -4.43 -10.62
N ASP A 5 -4.79 -4.90 -9.65
CA ASP A 5 -4.72 -4.35 -8.30
C ASP A 5 -3.66 -5.07 -7.46
N HIS A 6 -2.69 -4.31 -6.99
CA HIS A 6 -1.61 -4.74 -6.10
C HIS A 6 -2.07 -5.37 -4.77
N ALA A 7 -3.33 -5.20 -4.38
CA ALA A 7 -3.92 -5.82 -3.19
C ALA A 7 -4.69 -7.12 -3.49
N SER A 8 -4.72 -7.58 -4.75
CA SER A 8 -5.43 -8.80 -5.16
C SER A 8 -4.81 -10.05 -4.53
N THR A 9 -5.49 -10.63 -3.54
CA THR A 9 -5.08 -11.92 -2.97
C THR A 9 -5.69 -13.09 -3.74
N SER A 10 -5.12 -14.28 -3.59
CA SER A 10 -5.66 -15.51 -4.20
C SER A 10 -7.12 -15.78 -3.81
N ARG A 11 -7.58 -15.30 -2.65
CA ARG A 11 -8.97 -15.42 -2.21
C ARG A 11 -9.92 -14.52 -3.01
N ILE A 12 -9.52 -13.27 -3.25
CA ILE A 12 -10.29 -12.32 -4.07
C ILE A 12 -10.43 -12.87 -5.49
N ILE A 13 -9.34 -13.42 -6.04
CA ILE A 13 -9.34 -14.01 -7.37
C ILE A 13 -10.26 -15.25 -7.43
N VAL A 14 -10.28 -16.09 -6.39
CA VAL A 14 -11.24 -17.21 -6.29
C VAL A 14 -12.68 -16.72 -6.34
N GLN A 15 -13.03 -15.71 -5.54
CA GLN A 15 -14.39 -15.16 -5.52
C GLN A 15 -14.81 -14.63 -6.90
N GLN A 16 -13.92 -13.92 -7.58
CA GLN A 16 -14.18 -13.42 -8.93
C GLN A 16 -14.37 -14.55 -9.95
N ILE A 17 -13.51 -15.57 -9.92
CA ILE A 17 -13.62 -16.71 -10.84
C ILE A 17 -14.90 -17.48 -10.58
N GLN A 18 -15.25 -17.74 -9.32
CA GLN A 18 -16.50 -18.39 -8.95
C GLN A 18 -17.72 -17.60 -9.43
N PHE A 19 -17.70 -16.28 -9.30
CA PHE A 19 -18.79 -15.43 -9.78
C PHE A 19 -18.98 -15.51 -11.31
N VAL A 20 -17.89 -15.53 -12.07
CA VAL A 20 -17.94 -15.49 -13.55
C VAL A 20 -18.16 -16.87 -14.17
N THR A 21 -17.56 -17.91 -13.61
CA THR A 21 -17.52 -19.26 -14.22
C THR A 21 -18.40 -20.27 -13.49
N HIS A 22 -18.97 -19.91 -12.34
CA HIS A 22 -19.73 -20.80 -11.44
C HIS A 22 -18.98 -22.06 -11.01
N HIS A 23 -17.66 -22.12 -11.25
CA HIS A 23 -16.80 -23.23 -10.84
C HIS A 23 -16.06 -22.90 -9.55
N SER A 24 -16.10 -23.83 -8.60
CA SER A 24 -15.35 -23.72 -7.35
C SER A 24 -13.89 -24.08 -7.58
N VAL A 25 -13.02 -23.07 -7.52
CA VAL A 25 -11.56 -23.25 -7.55
C VAL A 25 -11.00 -22.93 -6.18
N SER A 26 -10.06 -23.76 -5.70
CA SER A 26 -9.42 -23.49 -4.41
C SER A 26 -8.41 -22.34 -4.50
N ALA A 27 -8.26 -21.57 -3.42
CA ALA A 27 -7.26 -20.50 -3.36
C ALA A 27 -5.82 -21.02 -3.52
N ARG A 28 -5.57 -22.28 -3.13
CA ARG A 28 -4.29 -22.97 -3.35
C ARG A 28 -4.02 -23.17 -4.84
N THR A 29 -5.02 -23.64 -5.59
CA THR A 29 -4.92 -23.83 -7.04
C THR A 29 -4.60 -22.51 -7.75
N ILE A 30 -5.29 -21.43 -7.38
CA ILE A 30 -5.02 -20.10 -7.93
C ILE A 30 -3.60 -19.63 -7.61
N ARG A 31 -3.15 -19.77 -6.35
CA ARG A 31 -1.79 -19.40 -5.96
C ARG A 31 -0.73 -20.17 -6.75
N CYS A 32 -0.90 -21.49 -6.90
CA CYS A 32 0.03 -22.31 -7.67
C CYS A 32 0.08 -21.91 -9.14
N ARG A 33 -1.07 -21.61 -9.76
CA ARG A 33 -1.13 -21.13 -11.15
C ARG A 33 -0.45 -19.77 -11.32
N LEU A 34 -0.67 -18.84 -10.39
CA LEU A 34 0.00 -17.53 -10.39
C LEU A 34 1.52 -17.68 -10.26
N GLN A 35 1.99 -18.56 -9.37
CA GLN A 35 3.43 -18.83 -9.23
C GLN A 35 4.03 -19.45 -10.49
N GLN A 36 3.32 -20.38 -11.13
CA GLN A 36 3.73 -20.97 -12.41
C GLN A 36 3.85 -19.91 -13.52
N SER A 37 3.00 -18.88 -13.51
CA SER A 37 3.10 -17.75 -14.43
C SER A 37 4.06 -16.65 -13.97
N GLY A 38 4.89 -16.89 -12.94
CA GLY A 38 5.87 -15.93 -12.43
C GLY A 38 5.31 -14.81 -11.55
N MET A 39 4.04 -14.89 -11.15
CA MET A 39 3.38 -13.93 -10.26
C MET A 39 3.49 -14.39 -8.81
N SER A 40 4.18 -13.60 -7.98
CA SER A 40 4.28 -13.81 -6.54
C SER A 40 3.66 -12.65 -5.77
N GLY A 41 3.02 -12.95 -4.64
CA GLY A 41 2.58 -11.90 -3.72
C GLY A 41 3.76 -11.11 -3.18
N ARG A 42 3.63 -9.77 -3.13
CA ARG A 42 4.58 -8.88 -2.46
C ARG A 42 3.94 -8.34 -1.20
N ARG A 43 4.73 -8.19 -0.12
CA ARG A 43 4.27 -7.42 1.04
C ARG A 43 4.14 -5.96 0.59
N PRO A 44 2.97 -5.32 0.72
CA PRO A 44 2.87 -3.91 0.46
C PRO A 44 3.83 -3.19 1.41
N LEU A 45 4.60 -2.25 0.86
CA LEU A 45 5.32 -1.27 1.68
C LEU A 45 4.28 -0.58 2.59
N LEU A 46 4.65 -0.32 3.83
CA LEU A 46 3.83 0.41 4.81
C LEU A 46 3.68 1.85 4.31
N HIS A 47 2.77 2.06 3.36
CA HIS A 47 2.38 3.37 2.89
C HIS A 47 1.16 3.81 3.69
N LEU A 48 1.18 5.06 4.16
CA LEU A 48 -0.05 5.69 4.60
C LEU A 48 -1.05 5.62 3.43
N PRO A 49 -2.28 5.12 3.66
CA PRO A 49 -3.28 5.06 2.62
C PRO A 49 -3.70 6.49 2.23
N LEU A 50 -3.02 7.05 1.24
CA LEU A 50 -3.41 8.34 0.66
C LEU A 50 -4.71 8.16 -0.11
N THR A 51 -5.69 9.00 0.21
CA THR A 51 -6.92 9.11 -0.58
C THR A 51 -6.60 9.48 -2.02
N ARG A 52 -7.49 9.13 -2.96
CA ARG A 52 -7.32 9.49 -4.39
C ARG A 52 -7.14 10.99 -4.60
N ASN A 53 -7.78 11.80 -3.77
CA ASN A 53 -7.68 13.26 -3.81
C ASN A 53 -6.30 13.73 -3.34
N HIS A 54 -5.78 13.17 -2.24
CA HIS A 54 -4.42 13.49 -1.79
C HIS A 54 -3.39 13.18 -2.87
N ARG A 55 -3.49 12.02 -3.53
CA ARG A 55 -2.57 11.66 -4.64
C ARG A 55 -2.59 12.68 -5.77
N HIS A 56 -3.78 13.13 -6.19
CA HIS A 56 -3.91 14.15 -7.24
C HIS A 56 -3.33 15.51 -6.82
N LEU A 57 -3.57 15.91 -5.57
CA LEU A 57 -3.04 17.18 -5.06
C LEU A 57 -1.52 17.15 -4.94
N CYS A 58 -0.95 16.05 -4.41
CA CYS A 58 0.49 15.85 -4.36
C CYS A 58 1.12 15.90 -5.76
N LEU A 59 0.54 15.20 -6.74
CA LEU A 59 1.03 15.23 -8.12
C LEU A 59 1.02 16.64 -8.70
N LYS A 60 -0.12 17.35 -8.62
CA LYS A 60 -0.24 18.74 -9.10
C LYS A 60 0.73 19.67 -8.38
N TRP A 61 1.01 19.43 -7.10
CA TRP A 61 1.95 20.22 -6.32
C TRP A 61 3.38 20.00 -6.82
N CYS A 62 3.77 18.74 -7.08
CA CYS A 62 5.08 18.39 -7.64
C CYS A 62 5.26 18.94 -9.05
N ASP A 63 4.28 18.76 -9.94
CA ASP A 63 4.36 19.22 -11.33
C ASP A 63 4.60 20.73 -11.41
N LYS A 64 3.92 21.51 -10.56
CA LYS A 64 4.08 22.97 -10.48
C LYS A 64 5.45 23.41 -9.96
N ARG A 65 6.14 22.55 -9.23
CA ARG A 65 7.41 22.84 -8.55
C ARG A 65 8.56 22.02 -9.10
N TRP A 66 8.36 21.38 -10.25
CA TRP A 66 9.38 20.58 -10.91
C TRP A 66 10.64 21.39 -11.24
N THR A 67 10.48 22.69 -11.53
CA THR A 67 11.58 23.61 -11.87
C THR A 67 12.08 24.42 -10.68
N TRP A 68 11.70 24.08 -9.44
CA TRP A 68 12.22 24.75 -8.25
C TRP A 68 13.70 24.43 -8.08
N ILE A 69 14.53 25.46 -8.19
CA ILE A 69 15.99 25.37 -8.00
C ILE A 69 16.42 26.40 -6.96
N THR A 70 15.99 27.66 -7.12
CA THR A 70 16.33 28.76 -6.22
C THR A 70 15.37 28.86 -5.04
N GLU A 71 14.12 28.46 -5.24
CA GLU A 71 13.02 28.54 -4.28
C GLU A 71 13.22 27.62 -3.07
N TRP A 72 14.04 26.58 -3.22
CA TRP A 72 14.44 25.71 -2.10
C TRP A 72 15.27 26.46 -1.06
N ASN A 73 16.04 27.46 -1.46
CA ASN A 73 16.90 28.22 -0.55
C ASN A 73 16.10 29.24 0.27
N ASP A 74 14.97 29.72 -0.27
CA ASP A 74 14.14 30.75 0.36
C ASP A 74 12.98 30.15 1.17
N THR A 75 12.74 28.84 1.07
CA THR A 75 11.64 28.16 1.75
C THR A 75 12.12 27.50 3.04
N VAL A 76 11.58 27.93 4.18
CA VAL A 76 11.77 27.25 5.48
C VAL A 76 10.66 26.23 5.69
N PHE A 77 11.02 24.95 5.83
CA PHE A 77 10.09 23.88 6.17
C PHE A 77 10.01 23.70 7.68
N THR A 78 8.80 23.41 8.15
CA THR A 78 8.53 23.08 9.56
C THR A 78 7.74 21.79 9.63
N ASP A 79 8.17 20.86 10.46
CA ASP A 79 7.38 19.70 10.88
C ASP A 79 7.37 19.58 12.40
N GLU A 80 6.39 18.84 12.90
CA GLU A 80 6.38 18.38 14.28
C GLU A 80 6.69 16.89 14.30
N SER A 81 7.78 16.53 14.97
CA SER A 81 8.18 15.15 15.17
C SER A 81 7.99 14.75 16.64
N CYS A 82 7.23 13.69 16.89
CA CYS A 82 7.07 13.13 18.23
C CYS A 82 8.18 12.12 18.51
N PHE A 83 8.93 12.32 19.60
CA PHE A 83 9.98 11.39 20.04
C PHE A 83 9.48 10.49 21.17
N CYS A 84 9.72 9.18 21.04
CA CYS A 84 9.42 8.22 22.09
C CYS A 84 10.62 8.08 23.04
N LEU A 85 10.40 8.33 24.34
CA LEU A 85 11.43 8.18 25.38
C LEU A 85 11.64 6.72 25.81
N GLN A 86 10.71 5.83 25.50
CA GLN A 86 10.83 4.37 25.68
C GLN A 86 10.34 3.67 24.41
N HIS A 87 11.16 2.77 23.87
CA HIS A 87 10.83 1.94 22.72
C HIS A 87 10.27 0.61 23.22
N HIS A 88 9.03 0.29 22.86
CA HIS A 88 8.53 -1.08 23.04
C HIS A 88 9.21 -1.98 22.00
N ASP A 89 9.67 -3.18 22.35
CA ASP A 89 10.56 -4.06 21.53
C ASP A 89 10.02 -4.57 20.18
N GLY A 90 9.10 -3.85 19.52
CA GLY A 90 8.69 -4.10 18.14
C GLY A 90 8.00 -5.45 17.92
N ARG A 91 7.59 -6.15 18.98
CA ARG A 91 6.77 -7.35 18.87
C ARG A 91 5.37 -6.93 18.45
N PHE A 92 5.14 -6.95 17.14
CA PHE A 92 3.84 -6.81 16.52
C PHE A 92 2.97 -8.01 16.89
N GLU A 93 2.17 -7.87 17.94
CA GLU A 93 1.05 -8.78 18.18
C GLU A 93 -0.11 -8.35 17.27
N PHE A 94 -0.57 -9.27 16.41
CA PHE A 94 -1.69 -9.09 15.49
C PHE A 94 -3.01 -8.97 16.29
N GLY A 95 -3.27 -7.81 16.88
CA GLY A 95 -4.47 -7.58 17.68
C GLY A 95 -4.91 -6.12 17.78
N ASP A 96 -3.97 -5.19 17.95
CA ASP A 96 -4.32 -3.82 18.32
C ASP A 96 -3.81 -2.84 17.27
N THR A 97 -4.65 -2.46 16.31
CA THR A 97 -4.26 -1.51 15.24
C THR A 97 -5.16 -0.30 15.19
N VAL A 98 -5.22 0.50 16.26
CA VAL A 98 -5.44 1.95 16.13
C VAL A 98 -4.77 2.65 17.31
N ARG A 99 -3.83 3.56 17.00
CA ARG A 99 -2.96 4.34 17.89
C ARG A 99 -1.84 3.57 18.57
N ARG A 100 -0.61 3.85 18.13
CA ARG A 100 0.52 4.13 19.02
C ARG A 100 1.49 5.08 18.33
N GLY A 101 1.40 6.36 18.70
CA GLY A 101 2.57 7.23 18.70
C GLY A 101 3.23 6.97 20.05
N CYS A 102 4.18 6.02 20.05
CA CYS A 102 4.54 5.25 21.23
C CYS A 102 3.34 4.47 21.85
#